data_AF-A0AAD1Z2W4-F1
#
_entry.id   AF-A0AAD1Z2W4-F1
#
_cell.length_a   1.000
_cell.length_b   1.000
_cell.length_c   1.000
_cell.angle_alpha   90.00
_cell.angle_beta   90.00
_cell.angle_gamma   90.00
#
_symmetry.space_group_name_H-M   'P 1'
#
loop_
_entity.id
_entity.type
_entity.pdbx_description
1 polymer ?
#
loop_
_entity_poly.entity_id
_entity_poly.type
_entity_poly.pdbx_seq_one_letter_code
_entity_poly.pdbx_strand_id
1 'polypeptide(L)'
;MKNPEAEKRETIENAQDSYSDKVVEQSSSSGSEMVAASAIDGVAATALSSVLHRVHQAAELCGRGSDRIRVVAVSKTKPVSLLRQVYDAGHRCFGENYVQEIVEKAPQLPDDIEWHFIGNLQSNKVKPLLKAEKRETIENAQDSCSDKVVEQSSSSGSEMVAASAIDGVAATALSSVLHRVHQAAERCGRGSDRIRVVAVSKTKPVSLLRQVYDAGHRCFGENYVQEIVEKAPQLPDDIEWHFIGNLQSNKVKPLLNGVPNLAMVETVDDEKIANHLDRVVGNIGRNPLRVMVQVNTSGEESKHGVDPTGCVELVKHVALGCPNLEFSGLMTIGMLDYTSTPENFKTLAKCRSEVCKALGIVEEQCELSMGMSGDFELAIEMGSTNVRIGSTIFGPREYLKKQSN
;
A
#
# COMPACT_ATOMS: atom_id res chain seq x y z
N MET A 1 -13.32 -30.91 60.23
CA MET A 1 -13.97 -30.62 58.93
C MET A 1 -12.94 -29.95 58.04
N LYS A 2 -12.85 -30.30 56.75
CA LYS A 2 -11.89 -29.71 55.78
C LYS A 2 -12.60 -28.67 54.90
N ASN A 3 -11.83 -27.78 54.27
CA ASN A 3 -12.35 -26.69 53.43
C ASN A 3 -12.80 -27.20 52.03
N PRO A 4 -14.08 -27.00 51.61
CA PRO A 4 -14.58 -27.44 50.30
C PRO A 4 -13.89 -26.84 49.07
N GLU A 5 -13.14 -25.74 49.21
CA GLU A 5 -12.48 -25.10 48.05
C GLU A 5 -11.19 -25.78 47.59
N ALA A 6 -10.65 -26.74 48.36
CA ALA A 6 -9.44 -27.48 47.99
C ALA A 6 -9.72 -28.55 46.91
N GLU A 7 -10.79 -29.33 47.06
CA GLU A 7 -11.11 -30.47 46.18
C GLU A 7 -11.42 -30.06 44.74
N LYS A 8 -11.80 -28.79 44.50
CA LYS A 8 -12.05 -28.24 43.16
C LYS A 8 -10.80 -27.84 42.37
N ARG A 9 -9.60 -27.91 42.94
CA ARG A 9 -8.35 -27.65 42.19
C ARG A 9 -7.71 -28.92 41.65
N GLU A 10 -7.73 -30.04 42.40
CA GLU A 10 -7.21 -31.34 41.91
C GLU A 10 -8.01 -31.94 40.74
N THR A 11 -9.26 -31.53 40.52
CA THR A 11 -10.10 -32.06 39.42
C THR A 11 -9.84 -31.44 38.04
N ILE A 12 -9.04 -30.37 37.95
CA ILE A 12 -8.83 -29.64 36.68
C ILE A 12 -7.47 -29.96 36.05
N GLU A 13 -6.40 -30.08 36.84
CA GLU A 13 -5.07 -30.48 36.31
C GLU A 13 -5.08 -31.92 35.75
N ASN A 14 -5.84 -32.83 36.36
CA ASN A 14 -5.97 -34.22 35.88
C ASN A 14 -6.78 -34.39 34.57
N ALA A 15 -7.25 -33.31 33.95
CA ALA A 15 -8.03 -33.35 32.71
C ALA A 15 -7.19 -33.12 31.43
N GLN A 16 -5.92 -32.71 31.53
CA GLN A 16 -5.10 -32.35 30.35
C GLN A 16 -4.11 -33.44 29.90
N ASP A 17 -3.71 -34.38 30.78
CA ASP A 17 -2.69 -35.41 30.50
C ASP A 17 -3.24 -36.75 29.95
N SER A 18 -4.46 -36.76 29.38
CA SER A 18 -5.10 -37.99 28.87
C SER A 18 -5.39 -38.02 27.36
N TYR A 19 -4.83 -37.07 26.60
CA TYR A 19 -4.92 -37.02 25.13
C TYR A 19 -3.57 -37.13 24.40
N SER A 20 -2.53 -37.53 25.13
CA SER A 20 -1.23 -37.98 24.60
C SER A 20 -1.17 -39.52 24.60
N ASP A 21 -0.37 -40.08 23.70
CA ASP A 21 -0.06 -41.52 23.59
C ASP A 21 -1.24 -42.50 23.42
N LYS A 22 -1.83 -42.47 22.22
CA LYS A 22 -2.17 -43.68 21.43
C LYS A 22 -2.51 -43.37 19.97
N VAL A 23 -1.55 -43.58 19.06
CA VAL A 23 -1.64 -44.45 17.86
C VAL A 23 -0.32 -44.36 17.06
N VAL A 24 0.45 -45.45 17.15
CA VAL A 24 1.55 -45.93 16.28
C VAL A 24 1.41 -47.45 16.40
N GLU A 25 1.44 -48.33 15.41
CA GLU A 25 1.93 -48.37 14.00
C GLU A 25 0.75 -48.95 13.12
N GLN A 26 0.73 -49.20 11.79
CA GLN A 26 1.72 -49.41 10.70
C GLN A 26 1.21 -48.88 9.33
N SER A 27 2.05 -49.03 8.30
CA SER A 27 1.76 -49.33 6.87
C SER A 27 0.50 -48.71 6.21
N SER A 28 0.60 -47.96 5.12
CA SER A 28 1.48 -48.16 3.96
C SER A 28 1.60 -46.90 3.08
N SER A 29 2.45 -46.93 2.06
CA SER A 29 2.84 -45.77 1.23
C SER A 29 1.91 -45.49 0.03
N SER A 30 2.02 -44.25 -0.48
CA SER A 30 1.35 -43.69 -1.68
C SER A 30 -0.18 -43.49 -1.59
N GLY A 31 -0.62 -42.22 -1.71
CA GLY A 31 -2.04 -41.87 -1.85
C GLY A 31 -2.43 -40.43 -1.48
N SER A 32 -1.70 -39.78 -0.57
CA SER A 32 -2.14 -38.53 0.08
C SER A 32 -1.99 -37.24 -0.75
N GLU A 33 -1.04 -37.14 -1.68
CA GLU A 33 -0.89 -35.92 -2.51
C GLU A 33 -2.03 -35.72 -3.52
N MET A 34 -2.71 -36.80 -3.95
CA MET A 34 -3.75 -36.74 -4.98
C MET A 34 -5.07 -36.09 -4.52
N VAL A 35 -5.29 -35.96 -3.21
CA VAL A 35 -6.55 -35.45 -2.64
C VAL A 35 -6.49 -33.94 -2.34
N ALA A 36 -5.29 -33.37 -2.17
CA ALA A 36 -5.12 -31.94 -1.93
C ALA A 36 -5.31 -31.08 -3.20
N ALA A 37 -5.08 -31.66 -4.39
CA ALA A 37 -5.21 -30.95 -5.66
C ALA A 37 -6.67 -30.62 -6.01
N SER A 38 -7.57 -31.59 -5.87
CA SER A 38 -8.97 -31.47 -6.33
C SER A 38 -9.84 -30.50 -5.51
N ALA A 39 -9.39 -30.11 -4.30
CA ALA A 39 -10.06 -29.10 -3.48
C ALA A 39 -9.84 -27.66 -3.98
N ILE A 40 -8.90 -27.44 -4.91
CA ILE A 40 -8.51 -26.10 -5.39
C ILE A 40 -9.22 -25.73 -6.71
N ASP A 41 -9.67 -26.73 -7.48
CA ASP A 41 -10.10 -26.61 -8.89
C ASP A 41 -11.25 -25.63 -9.18
N GLY A 42 -12.04 -25.22 -8.17
CA GLY A 42 -13.14 -24.27 -8.36
C GLY A 42 -12.81 -22.79 -8.14
N VAL A 43 -11.76 -22.46 -7.38
CA VAL A 43 -11.64 -21.12 -6.76
C VAL A 43 -11.29 -20.03 -7.78
N ALA A 44 -10.31 -20.28 -8.65
CA ALA A 44 -9.89 -19.31 -9.66
C ALA A 44 -10.96 -19.06 -10.73
N ALA A 45 -11.64 -20.12 -11.18
CA ALA A 45 -12.77 -20.04 -12.10
C ALA A 45 -13.94 -19.23 -11.52
N THR A 46 -14.29 -19.48 -10.24
CA THR A 46 -15.34 -18.74 -9.54
C THR A 46 -14.99 -17.25 -9.38
N ALA A 47 -13.74 -16.94 -9.00
CA ALA A 47 -13.28 -15.57 -8.88
C ALA A 47 -13.30 -14.82 -10.22
N LEU A 48 -12.87 -15.47 -11.32
CA LEU A 48 -12.94 -14.89 -12.66
C LEU A 48 -14.39 -14.69 -13.11
N SER A 49 -15.28 -15.66 -12.91
CA SER A 49 -16.70 -15.53 -13.24
C SER A 49 -17.34 -14.32 -12.55
N SER A 50 -17.02 -14.10 -11.26
CA SER A 50 -17.44 -12.90 -10.51
C SER A 50 -16.85 -11.58 -11.06
N VAL A 51 -15.64 -11.60 -11.62
CA VAL A 51 -15.05 -10.43 -12.30
C VAL A 51 -15.74 -10.17 -13.64
N LEU A 52 -15.89 -11.20 -14.48
CA LEU A 52 -16.56 -11.10 -15.79
C LEU A 52 -18.00 -10.58 -15.66
N HIS A 53 -18.77 -11.12 -14.70
CA HIS A 53 -20.14 -10.67 -14.43
C HIS A 53 -20.21 -9.18 -14.07
N ARG A 54 -19.33 -8.69 -13.19
CA ARG A 54 -19.26 -7.27 -12.82
C ARG A 54 -18.82 -6.38 -13.98
N VAL A 55 -17.90 -6.84 -14.83
CA VAL A 55 -17.47 -6.11 -16.04
C VAL A 55 -18.62 -6.03 -17.06
N HIS A 56 -19.40 -7.10 -17.25
CA HIS A 56 -20.56 -7.08 -18.13
C HIS A 56 -21.65 -6.14 -17.61
N GLN A 57 -21.98 -6.21 -16.32
CA GLN A 57 -22.94 -5.32 -15.68
C GLN A 57 -22.53 -3.84 -15.79
N ALA A 58 -21.24 -3.53 -15.62
CA ALA A 58 -20.72 -2.19 -15.82
C ALA A 58 -20.76 -1.74 -17.30
N ALA A 59 -20.54 -2.65 -18.26
CA ALA A 59 -20.67 -2.36 -19.68
C ALA A 59 -22.12 -1.98 -20.04
N GLU A 60 -23.07 -2.79 -19.60
CA GLU A 60 -24.52 -2.58 -19.81
C GLU A 60 -25.00 -1.25 -19.23
N LEU A 61 -24.62 -0.93 -17.98
CA LEU A 61 -24.93 0.35 -17.33
C LEU A 61 -24.34 1.57 -18.08
N CYS A 62 -23.22 1.40 -18.77
CA CYS A 62 -22.60 2.42 -19.62
C CYS A 62 -23.09 2.40 -21.08
N GLY A 63 -24.11 1.60 -21.44
CA GLY A 63 -24.61 1.49 -22.81
C GLY A 63 -23.58 0.89 -23.80
N ARG A 64 -22.60 0.13 -23.30
CA ARG A 64 -21.57 -0.53 -24.10
C ARG A 64 -21.86 -2.03 -24.19
N GLY A 65 -21.74 -2.59 -25.38
CA GLY A 65 -21.65 -4.05 -25.53
C GLY A 65 -20.44 -4.60 -24.78
N SER A 66 -20.63 -5.72 -24.08
CA SER A 66 -19.60 -6.42 -23.31
C SER A 66 -18.51 -7.03 -24.19
N ASP A 67 -18.83 -7.35 -25.44
CA ASP A 67 -17.91 -7.68 -26.54
C ASP A 67 -16.81 -6.61 -26.74
N ARG A 68 -17.11 -5.36 -26.38
CA ARG A 68 -16.20 -4.20 -26.50
C ARG A 68 -15.34 -3.98 -25.25
N ILE A 69 -15.22 -4.97 -24.35
CA ILE A 69 -14.34 -4.96 -23.19
C ILE A 69 -13.61 -6.31 -23.05
N ARG A 70 -12.33 -6.35 -23.40
CA ARG A 70 -11.47 -7.52 -23.18
C ARG A 70 -10.94 -7.50 -21.75
N VAL A 71 -11.34 -8.48 -20.94
CA VAL A 71 -10.74 -8.76 -19.62
C VAL A 71 -9.46 -9.59 -19.82
N VAL A 72 -8.40 -9.23 -19.12
CA VAL A 72 -7.09 -9.92 -19.19
C VAL A 72 -6.72 -10.45 -17.79
N ALA A 73 -6.60 -11.76 -17.64
CA ALA A 73 -6.24 -12.40 -16.38
C ALA A 73 -4.73 -12.28 -16.08
N VAL A 74 -4.35 -11.42 -15.14
CA VAL A 74 -2.94 -11.18 -14.78
C VAL A 74 -2.34 -12.41 -14.07
N SER A 75 -1.34 -13.03 -14.69
CA SER A 75 -0.80 -14.34 -14.30
C SER A 75 0.61 -14.32 -13.69
N LYS A 76 1.21 -13.13 -13.51
CA LYS A 76 2.53 -12.93 -12.88
C LYS A 76 2.68 -13.78 -11.60
N THR A 77 3.78 -14.52 -11.49
CA THR A 77 4.10 -15.42 -10.36
C THR A 77 3.04 -16.50 -10.05
N LYS A 78 2.09 -16.77 -10.96
CA LYS A 78 1.13 -17.88 -10.83
C LYS A 78 1.62 -19.13 -11.59
N PRO A 79 1.44 -20.34 -11.03
CA PRO A 79 1.86 -21.58 -11.67
C PRO A 79 0.96 -21.94 -12.85
N VAL A 80 1.51 -22.66 -13.84
CA VAL A 80 0.82 -23.09 -15.07
C VAL A 80 -0.50 -23.82 -14.79
N SER A 81 -0.58 -24.61 -13.71
CA SER A 81 -1.81 -25.30 -13.28
C SER A 81 -2.99 -24.34 -13.05
N LEU A 82 -2.73 -23.18 -12.43
CA LEU A 82 -3.77 -22.17 -12.18
C LEU A 82 -4.21 -21.48 -13.48
N LEU A 83 -3.28 -21.26 -14.41
CA LEU A 83 -3.62 -20.72 -15.74
C LEU A 83 -4.46 -21.73 -16.53
N ARG A 84 -4.15 -23.03 -16.41
CA ARG A 84 -4.92 -24.09 -17.05
C ARG A 84 -6.35 -24.17 -16.50
N GLN A 85 -6.56 -24.16 -15.19
CA GLN A 85 -7.91 -24.06 -14.59
C GLN A 85 -8.70 -22.85 -15.11
N VAL A 86 -8.06 -21.70 -15.30
CA VAL A 86 -8.69 -20.48 -15.85
C VAL A 86 -8.98 -20.60 -17.35
N TYR A 87 -8.13 -21.29 -18.10
CA TYR A 87 -8.34 -21.62 -19.52
C TYR A 87 -9.49 -22.63 -19.72
N ASP A 88 -9.55 -23.67 -18.87
CA ASP A 88 -10.59 -24.71 -18.89
C ASP A 88 -11.96 -24.12 -18.50
N ALA A 89 -11.97 -23.07 -17.67
CA ALA A 89 -13.14 -22.22 -17.41
C ALA A 89 -13.52 -21.28 -18.58
N GLY A 90 -12.93 -21.44 -19.76
CA GLY A 90 -13.28 -20.74 -21.00
C GLY A 90 -12.55 -19.40 -21.24
N HIS A 91 -11.59 -19.01 -20.39
CA HIS A 91 -10.84 -17.77 -20.60
C HIS A 91 -9.66 -17.94 -21.58
N ARG A 92 -9.25 -16.87 -22.25
CA ARG A 92 -8.16 -16.91 -23.25
C ARG A 92 -7.12 -15.79 -23.13
N CYS A 93 -7.42 -14.68 -22.47
CA CYS A 93 -6.55 -13.49 -22.47
C CYS A 93 -5.72 -13.42 -21.18
N PHE A 94 -4.42 -13.71 -21.24
CA PHE A 94 -3.56 -13.79 -20.05
C PHE A 94 -2.50 -12.67 -20.03
N GLY A 95 -2.30 -12.04 -18.86
CA GLY A 95 -1.49 -10.83 -18.70
C GLY A 95 -0.18 -11.07 -17.96
N GLU A 96 0.96 -10.89 -18.63
CA GLU A 96 2.29 -11.09 -18.04
C GLU A 96 3.17 -9.84 -17.99
N ASN A 97 3.95 -9.74 -16.91
CA ASN A 97 4.83 -8.60 -16.63
C ASN A 97 6.29 -8.83 -17.02
N TYR A 98 6.70 -10.08 -17.22
CA TYR A 98 8.07 -10.44 -17.55
C TYR A 98 8.07 -11.40 -18.74
N VAL A 99 8.87 -11.08 -19.77
CA VAL A 99 9.00 -11.89 -20.98
C VAL A 99 9.40 -13.33 -20.66
N GLN A 100 10.23 -13.54 -19.63
CA GLN A 100 10.62 -14.88 -19.20
C GLN A 100 9.44 -15.72 -18.69
N GLU A 101 8.46 -15.13 -17.98
CA GLU A 101 7.27 -15.89 -17.54
C GLU A 101 6.39 -16.30 -18.73
N ILE A 102 6.30 -15.50 -19.82
CA ILE A 102 5.65 -15.93 -21.07
C ILE A 102 6.43 -17.08 -21.72
N VAL A 103 7.75 -16.94 -21.87
CA VAL A 103 8.63 -17.94 -22.51
C VAL A 103 8.63 -19.28 -21.75
N GLU A 104 8.48 -19.25 -20.42
CA GLU A 104 8.39 -20.46 -19.59
C GLU A 104 6.99 -21.08 -19.59
N LYS A 105 5.91 -20.27 -19.59
CA LYS A 105 4.53 -20.76 -19.45
C LYS A 105 3.87 -21.14 -20.77
N ALA A 106 4.08 -20.36 -21.84
CA ALA A 106 3.41 -20.58 -23.12
C ALA A 106 3.64 -22.00 -23.70
N PRO A 107 4.86 -22.59 -23.66
CA PRO A 107 5.08 -23.97 -24.14
C PRO A 107 4.39 -25.07 -23.33
N GLN A 108 3.75 -24.73 -22.20
CA GLN A 108 3.05 -25.66 -21.30
C GLN A 108 1.52 -25.46 -21.31
N LEU A 109 1.01 -24.56 -22.15
CA LEU A 109 -0.40 -24.19 -22.25
C LEU A 109 -0.87 -24.27 -23.71
N PRO A 110 -2.20 -24.26 -23.96
CA PRO A 110 -2.75 -24.26 -25.32
C PRO A 110 -2.34 -23.04 -26.14
N ASP A 111 -2.07 -23.26 -27.43
CA ASP A 111 -1.58 -22.23 -28.36
C ASP A 111 -2.67 -21.18 -28.74
N ASP A 112 -3.94 -21.36 -28.36
CA ASP A 112 -5.04 -20.39 -28.54
C ASP A 112 -5.16 -19.35 -27.40
N ILE A 113 -4.18 -19.29 -26.49
CA ILE A 113 -4.08 -18.23 -25.48
C ILE A 113 -3.57 -16.92 -26.11
N GLU A 114 -4.34 -15.85 -25.93
CA GLU A 114 -3.91 -14.48 -26.22
C GLU A 114 -3.03 -13.94 -25.06
N TRP A 115 -1.72 -13.96 -25.27
CA TRP A 115 -0.76 -13.37 -24.33
C TRP A 115 -0.68 -11.85 -24.48
N HIS A 116 -1.09 -11.15 -23.43
CA HIS A 116 -0.93 -9.70 -23.29
C HIS A 116 0.31 -9.40 -22.45
N PHE A 117 1.38 -8.89 -23.07
CA PHE A 117 2.50 -8.35 -22.31
C PHE A 117 2.13 -6.98 -21.73
N ILE A 118 2.03 -6.90 -20.40
CA ILE A 118 1.61 -5.72 -19.63
C ILE A 118 2.76 -5.12 -18.79
N GLY A 119 3.97 -5.66 -18.93
CA GLY A 119 5.19 -5.12 -18.36
C GLY A 119 5.84 -4.05 -19.24
N ASN A 120 7.02 -3.56 -18.83
CA ASN A 120 7.82 -2.63 -19.62
C ASN A 120 8.75 -3.40 -20.57
N LEU A 121 8.64 -3.17 -21.89
CA LEU A 121 9.30 -3.98 -22.92
C LEU A 121 10.68 -3.42 -23.28
N GLN A 122 11.71 -3.94 -22.61
CA GLN A 122 13.10 -3.65 -22.97
C GLN A 122 13.43 -4.17 -24.38
N SER A 123 14.08 -3.35 -25.19
CA SER A 123 14.37 -3.62 -26.62
C SER A 123 15.17 -4.92 -26.87
N ASN A 124 16.02 -5.32 -25.92
CA ASN A 124 16.76 -6.58 -25.95
C ASN A 124 15.88 -7.84 -25.73
N LYS A 125 14.66 -7.70 -25.20
CA LYS A 125 13.71 -8.82 -24.96
C LYS A 125 12.67 -9.02 -26.07
N VAL A 126 12.65 -8.17 -27.09
CA VAL A 126 11.73 -8.29 -28.25
C VAL A 126 12.02 -9.56 -29.08
N LYS A 127 13.30 -9.91 -29.29
CA LYS A 127 13.68 -11.14 -30.04
C LYS A 127 13.25 -12.45 -29.35
N PRO A 128 13.37 -12.60 -28.02
CA PRO A 128 12.74 -13.71 -27.28
C PRO A 128 11.21 -13.80 -27.45
N LEU A 129 10.47 -12.69 -27.34
CA LEU A 129 9.00 -12.67 -27.54
C LEU A 129 8.62 -13.20 -28.92
N LEU A 130 9.19 -12.62 -29.98
CA LEU A 130 8.91 -13.01 -31.37
C LEU A 130 9.35 -14.45 -31.71
N LYS A 131 10.18 -15.08 -30.88
CA LYS A 131 10.52 -16.51 -30.96
C LYS A 131 9.56 -17.42 -30.20
N ALA A 132 8.85 -16.92 -29.19
CA ALA A 132 7.80 -17.66 -28.50
C ALA A 132 6.51 -17.72 -29.34
N GLU A 133 6.17 -16.62 -30.02
CA GLU A 133 5.00 -16.56 -30.92
C GLU A 133 5.20 -17.37 -32.22
N LYS A 134 6.42 -17.43 -32.76
CA LYS A 134 6.71 -18.10 -34.03
C LYS A 134 7.07 -19.58 -33.89
N ARG A 135 6.04 -20.41 -33.74
CA ARG A 135 6.02 -21.73 -34.40
C ARG A 135 5.52 -21.54 -35.85
N GLU A 136 6.03 -22.37 -36.76
CA GLU A 136 5.74 -22.41 -38.21
C GLU A 136 5.90 -21.08 -38.99
N THR A 137 7.14 -20.78 -39.41
CA THR A 137 7.49 -20.54 -40.83
C THR A 137 8.98 -20.17 -40.97
N ILE A 138 9.86 -21.17 -41.08
CA ILE A 138 11.22 -21.02 -41.63
C ILE A 138 11.58 -22.25 -42.49
N GLU A 139 11.14 -22.23 -43.75
CA GLU A 139 11.87 -22.87 -44.84
C GLU A 139 11.91 -21.91 -46.04
N ASN A 140 12.95 -22.02 -46.85
CA ASN A 140 13.08 -21.45 -48.20
C ASN A 140 12.98 -19.92 -48.35
N ALA A 141 13.95 -19.21 -47.76
CA ALA A 141 14.38 -17.88 -48.22
C ALA A 141 15.89 -17.63 -47.96
N GLN A 142 16.76 -18.57 -48.36
CA GLN A 142 18.19 -18.33 -48.48
C GLN A 142 18.57 -18.14 -49.96
N ASP A 143 18.76 -16.88 -50.40
CA ASP A 143 19.85 -16.58 -51.34
C ASP A 143 20.23 -15.07 -51.37
N SER A 144 21.47 -14.81 -51.78
CA SER A 144 22.05 -13.55 -52.26
C SER A 144 22.43 -12.42 -51.28
N CYS A 145 23.58 -11.82 -51.58
CA CYS A 145 24.13 -10.53 -51.14
C CYS A 145 24.42 -10.28 -49.65
N SER A 146 25.64 -10.66 -49.26
CA SER A 146 26.52 -9.84 -48.42
C SER A 146 26.66 -8.39 -48.92
N ASP A 147 26.77 -7.40 -48.03
CA ASP A 147 28.04 -6.67 -47.83
C ASP A 147 28.08 -5.76 -46.57
N LYS A 148 29.30 -5.39 -46.17
CA LYS A 148 29.74 -4.22 -45.36
C LYS A 148 29.12 -3.92 -43.98
N VAL A 149 29.92 -4.20 -42.96
CA VAL A 149 29.99 -3.42 -41.72
C VAL A 149 30.51 -2.00 -42.01
N VAL A 150 29.90 -0.99 -41.41
CA VAL A 150 30.52 0.33 -41.15
C VAL A 150 30.15 0.75 -39.73
N GLU A 151 31.13 0.87 -38.84
CA GLU A 151 30.97 1.59 -37.58
C GLU A 151 31.14 3.10 -37.84
N GLN A 152 30.26 3.93 -37.28
CA GLN A 152 30.62 5.30 -36.91
C GLN A 152 29.80 5.79 -35.72
N SER A 153 30.38 6.68 -34.94
CA SER A 153 30.01 6.97 -33.56
C SER A 153 29.12 8.20 -33.39
N SER A 154 28.02 8.06 -32.62
CA SER A 154 27.52 9.11 -31.69
C SER A 154 26.25 8.66 -30.96
N SER A 155 26.28 8.62 -29.62
CA SER A 155 25.05 8.56 -28.80
C SER A 155 25.29 8.93 -27.34
N SER A 156 25.51 10.22 -27.06
CA SER A 156 25.40 10.81 -25.71
C SER A 156 23.93 10.94 -25.28
N GLY A 157 23.14 9.86 -25.41
CA GLY A 157 21.68 9.87 -25.24
C GLY A 157 21.11 8.73 -24.38
N SER A 158 21.95 7.81 -23.92
CA SER A 158 21.51 6.58 -23.21
C SER A 158 20.80 6.85 -21.88
N GLU A 159 21.12 7.94 -21.18
CA GLU A 159 20.48 8.28 -19.90
C GLU A 159 19.10 8.94 -20.09
N MET A 160 18.92 9.81 -21.10
CA MET A 160 17.63 10.46 -21.36
C MET A 160 16.52 9.47 -21.74
N VAL A 161 16.84 8.45 -22.53
CA VAL A 161 15.84 7.46 -23.01
C VAL A 161 15.39 6.50 -21.90
N ALA A 162 16.21 6.28 -20.87
CA ALA A 162 15.85 5.42 -19.74
C ALA A 162 14.79 6.06 -18.83
N ALA A 163 14.75 7.39 -18.73
CA ALA A 163 13.81 8.11 -17.86
C ALA A 163 12.35 8.02 -18.36
N SER A 164 12.12 8.24 -19.66
CA SER A 164 10.76 8.33 -20.23
C SER A 164 9.98 7.01 -20.24
N ALA A 165 10.63 5.88 -19.95
CA ALA A 165 9.98 4.57 -19.85
C ALA A 165 9.45 4.27 -18.43
N ILE A 166 9.66 5.17 -17.46
CA ILE A 166 9.19 5.04 -16.07
C ILE A 166 7.88 5.82 -15.85
N ASP A 167 7.47 6.63 -16.83
CA ASP A 167 6.36 7.58 -16.71
C ASP A 167 4.99 6.90 -16.51
N GLY A 168 4.25 7.40 -15.53
CA GLY A 168 2.89 6.97 -15.21
C GLY A 168 2.75 5.75 -14.30
N VAL A 169 3.84 5.05 -13.91
CA VAL A 169 3.73 3.87 -13.04
C VAL A 169 3.18 4.25 -11.66
N ALA A 170 3.72 5.29 -11.02
CA ALA A 170 3.25 5.74 -9.71
C ALA A 170 1.86 6.41 -9.79
N ALA A 171 1.54 7.06 -10.91
CA ALA A 171 0.21 7.60 -11.18
C ALA A 171 -0.86 6.50 -11.32
N THR A 172 -0.56 5.43 -12.06
CA THR A 172 -1.45 4.26 -12.22
C THR A 172 -1.68 3.55 -10.88
N ALA A 173 -0.62 3.44 -10.08
CA ALA A 173 -0.69 2.87 -8.74
C ALA A 173 -1.52 3.75 -7.78
N LEU A 174 -1.39 5.08 -7.84
CA LEU A 174 -2.27 6.02 -7.15
C LEU A 174 -3.73 5.82 -7.57
N SER A 175 -4.03 5.74 -8.88
CA SER A 175 -5.41 5.56 -9.36
C SER A 175 -6.05 4.26 -8.83
N SER A 176 -5.28 3.17 -8.75
CA SER A 176 -5.70 1.92 -8.13
C SER A 176 -5.98 2.07 -6.62
N VAL A 177 -5.13 2.82 -5.90
CA VAL A 177 -5.33 3.15 -4.48
C VAL A 177 -6.59 3.99 -4.27
N LEU A 178 -6.79 5.06 -5.05
CA LEU A 178 -7.97 5.93 -4.96
C LEU A 178 -9.27 5.13 -5.22
N HIS A 179 -9.25 4.20 -6.18
CA HIS A 179 -10.40 3.31 -6.42
C HIS A 179 -10.68 2.37 -5.23
N ARG A 180 -9.64 1.77 -4.64
CA ARG A 180 -9.79 0.92 -3.43
C ARG A 180 -10.31 1.72 -2.22
N VAL A 181 -9.85 2.95 -2.04
CA VAL A 181 -10.33 3.89 -1.01
C VAL A 181 -11.80 4.24 -1.23
N HIS A 182 -12.21 4.53 -2.47
CA HIS A 182 -13.60 4.78 -2.81
C HIS A 182 -14.50 3.58 -2.50
N GLN A 183 -14.12 2.37 -2.94
CA GLN A 183 -14.85 1.14 -2.64
C GLN A 183 -14.94 0.84 -1.13
N ALA A 184 -13.91 1.19 -0.35
CA ALA A 184 -13.95 1.04 1.11
C ALA A 184 -14.90 2.04 1.76
N ALA A 185 -14.97 3.28 1.26
CA ALA A 185 -15.91 4.30 1.71
C ALA A 185 -17.37 3.89 1.44
N GLU A 186 -17.66 3.41 0.23
CA GLU A 186 -18.99 2.93 -0.16
C GLU A 186 -19.48 1.79 0.74
N ARG A 187 -18.62 0.81 1.07
CA ARG A 187 -18.98 -0.32 1.94
C ARG A 187 -19.41 0.09 3.35
N CYS A 188 -18.89 1.20 3.87
CA CYS A 188 -19.29 1.74 5.18
C CYS A 188 -20.23 2.97 5.07
N GLY A 189 -20.83 3.23 3.89
CA GLY A 189 -21.81 4.29 3.68
C GLY A 189 -21.23 5.71 3.76
N ARG A 190 -19.92 5.86 3.55
CA ARG A 190 -19.19 7.14 3.63
C ARG A 190 -18.88 7.67 2.23
N GLY A 191 -18.96 8.99 2.06
CA GLY A 191 -18.42 9.66 0.88
C GLY A 191 -16.89 9.57 0.86
N SER A 192 -16.32 9.24 -0.30
CA SER A 192 -14.86 9.10 -0.47
C SER A 192 -14.11 10.44 -0.44
N ASP A 193 -14.82 11.54 -0.62
CA ASP A 193 -14.37 12.92 -0.35
C ASP A 193 -13.92 13.11 1.11
N ARG A 194 -14.45 12.31 2.05
CA ARG A 194 -14.12 12.36 3.48
C ARG A 194 -12.89 11.54 3.87
N ILE A 195 -12.05 11.14 2.90
CA ILE A 195 -10.86 10.32 3.12
C ILE A 195 -9.68 10.91 2.33
N ARG A 196 -8.79 11.60 3.04
CA ARG A 196 -7.51 12.08 2.50
C ARG A 196 -6.58 10.88 2.31
N VAL A 197 -6.13 10.64 1.09
CA VAL A 197 -4.98 9.76 0.84
C VAL A 197 -3.72 10.60 0.98
N VAL A 198 -2.80 10.18 1.84
CA VAL A 198 -1.49 10.80 2.02
C VAL A 198 -0.45 9.91 1.34
N ALA A 199 0.12 10.36 0.23
CA ALA A 199 1.12 9.61 -0.54
C ALA A 199 2.49 9.63 0.17
N VAL A 200 2.86 8.53 0.82
CA VAL A 200 4.06 8.44 1.67
C VAL A 200 5.31 8.23 0.81
N SER A 201 6.10 9.29 0.68
CA SER A 201 7.15 9.45 -0.35
C SER A 201 8.60 9.34 0.16
N LYS A 202 8.79 9.00 1.44
CA LYS A 202 10.10 8.72 2.04
C LYS A 202 10.93 7.74 1.21
N THR A 203 12.23 7.97 1.10
CA THR A 203 13.18 7.19 0.30
C THR A 203 12.83 7.08 -1.20
N LYS A 204 11.99 8.00 -1.74
CA LYS A 204 11.66 8.06 -3.17
C LYS A 204 12.18 9.35 -3.83
N PRO A 205 12.68 9.27 -5.08
CA PRO A 205 13.19 10.42 -5.81
C PRO A 205 12.05 11.34 -6.27
N VAL A 206 12.36 12.64 -6.40
CA VAL A 206 11.42 13.72 -6.80
C VAL A 206 10.66 13.39 -8.09
N SER A 207 11.26 12.66 -9.03
CA SER A 207 10.61 12.22 -10.28
C SER A 207 9.34 11.38 -10.04
N LEU A 208 9.34 10.46 -9.05
CA LEU A 208 8.15 9.66 -8.74
C LEU A 208 7.07 10.50 -8.02
N LEU A 209 7.48 11.47 -7.19
CA LEU A 209 6.53 12.40 -6.58
C LEU A 209 5.87 13.28 -7.65
N ARG A 210 6.66 13.73 -8.64
CA ARG A 210 6.17 14.52 -9.78
C ARG A 210 5.14 13.75 -10.61
N GLN A 211 5.37 12.48 -10.94
CA GLN A 211 4.34 11.65 -11.60
C GLN A 211 3.02 11.57 -10.82
N VAL A 212 3.08 11.47 -9.49
CA VAL A 212 1.89 11.42 -8.62
C VAL A 212 1.21 12.80 -8.53
N TYR A 213 1.98 13.88 -8.54
CA TYR A 213 1.49 15.26 -8.58
C TYR A 213 0.82 15.62 -9.92
N ASP A 214 1.44 15.24 -11.04
CA ASP A 214 0.96 15.49 -12.40
C ASP A 214 -0.35 14.72 -12.68
N ALA A 215 -0.58 13.62 -11.94
CA ALA A 215 -1.86 12.91 -11.88
C ALA A 215 -2.94 13.61 -11.01
N GLY A 216 -2.69 14.84 -10.56
CA GLY A 216 -3.63 15.68 -9.79
C GLY A 216 -3.55 15.53 -8.27
N HIS A 217 -2.62 14.73 -7.73
CA HIS A 217 -2.49 14.56 -6.28
C HIS A 217 -1.76 15.71 -5.59
N ARG A 218 -2.07 15.98 -4.31
CA ARG A 218 -1.49 17.09 -3.54
C ARG A 218 -0.99 16.74 -2.14
N CYS A 219 -1.51 15.70 -1.49
CA CYS A 219 -1.22 15.41 -0.08
C CYS A 219 -0.04 14.44 0.06
N PHE A 220 1.18 14.94 0.29
CA PHE A 220 2.40 14.12 0.33
C PHE A 220 2.94 13.94 1.76
N GLY A 221 3.18 12.69 2.15
CA GLY A 221 3.64 12.32 3.49
C GLY A 221 5.14 12.03 3.56
N GLU A 222 5.84 12.68 4.48
CA GLU A 222 7.28 12.49 4.70
C GLU A 222 7.67 12.16 6.13
N ASN A 223 8.72 11.36 6.30
CA ASN A 223 9.17 10.87 7.60
C ASN A 223 10.49 11.48 8.10
N TYR A 224 11.25 12.15 7.23
CA TYR A 224 12.57 12.66 7.56
C TYR A 224 12.64 14.15 7.22
N VAL A 225 12.93 14.99 8.21
CA VAL A 225 12.98 16.45 8.04
C VAL A 225 14.02 16.88 6.98
N GLN A 226 15.07 16.09 6.78
CA GLN A 226 16.02 16.33 5.70
C GLN A 226 15.41 16.06 4.31
N GLU A 227 14.80 14.89 4.10
CA GLU A 227 14.19 14.55 2.79
C GLU A 227 13.11 15.56 2.39
N ILE A 228 12.24 16.00 3.31
CA ILE A 228 11.16 16.94 2.98
C ILE A 228 11.68 18.35 2.67
N VAL A 229 12.70 18.83 3.39
CA VAL A 229 13.35 20.14 3.14
C VAL A 229 14.15 20.12 1.84
N GLU A 230 14.71 18.98 1.45
CA GLU A 230 15.38 18.80 0.15
C GLU A 230 14.36 18.67 -1.01
N LYS A 231 13.22 18.01 -0.80
CA LYS A 231 12.21 17.75 -1.84
C LYS A 231 11.26 18.92 -2.09
N ALA A 232 10.79 19.61 -1.06
CA ALA A 232 9.74 20.63 -1.18
C ALA A 232 10.09 21.75 -2.17
N PRO A 233 11.32 22.31 -2.21
CA PRO A 233 11.70 23.34 -3.18
C PRO A 233 11.85 22.85 -4.64
N GLN A 234 11.79 21.52 -4.88
CA GLN A 234 11.90 20.91 -6.22
C GLN A 234 10.55 20.52 -6.82
N LEU A 235 9.46 20.77 -6.09
CA LEU A 235 8.09 20.44 -6.44
C LEU A 235 7.20 21.70 -6.35
N PRO A 236 5.99 21.69 -6.95
CA PRO A 236 5.11 22.85 -6.91
C PRO A 236 4.63 23.21 -5.50
N ASP A 237 4.29 24.49 -5.33
CA ASP A 237 3.93 25.12 -4.07
C ASP A 237 2.52 24.78 -3.59
N ASP A 238 1.63 24.35 -4.48
CA ASP A 238 0.29 23.84 -4.14
C ASP A 238 0.26 22.41 -3.55
N ILE A 239 1.43 21.79 -3.30
CA ILE A 239 1.52 20.56 -2.51
C ILE A 239 1.19 20.81 -1.04
N GLU A 240 0.33 19.97 -0.47
CA GLU A 240 0.07 19.86 0.97
C GLU A 240 1.05 18.86 1.59
N TRP A 241 2.11 19.37 2.23
CA TRP A 241 3.09 18.51 2.90
C TRP A 241 2.62 18.09 4.30
N HIS A 242 2.64 16.79 4.56
CA HIS A 242 2.35 16.15 5.85
C HIS A 242 3.64 15.57 6.44
N PHE A 243 4.04 16.02 7.63
CA PHE A 243 5.13 15.38 8.37
C PHE A 243 4.59 14.26 9.27
N ILE A 244 5.05 13.03 9.01
CA ILE A 244 4.52 11.78 9.57
C ILE A 244 5.62 10.88 10.16
N GLY A 245 6.77 11.45 10.55
CA GLY A 245 7.84 10.79 11.30
C GLY A 245 8.06 11.42 12.68
N ASN A 246 8.82 10.77 13.56
CA ASN A 246 9.14 11.33 14.88
C ASN A 246 9.84 12.70 14.73
N LEU A 247 9.23 13.76 15.28
CA LEU A 247 9.74 15.13 15.17
C LEU A 247 10.61 15.50 16.38
N GLN A 248 11.93 15.35 16.23
CA GLN A 248 12.89 15.83 17.23
C GLN A 248 12.86 17.37 17.33
N SER A 249 12.91 17.92 18.55
CA SER A 249 12.76 19.38 18.78
C SER A 249 13.81 20.25 18.06
N ASN A 250 15.02 19.72 17.85
CA ASN A 250 16.08 20.39 17.07
C ASN A 250 15.82 20.42 15.55
N LYS A 251 14.87 19.62 15.05
CA LYS A 251 14.45 19.58 13.64
C LYS A 251 13.21 20.43 13.33
N VAL A 252 12.49 20.92 14.35
CA VAL A 252 11.32 21.80 14.20
C VAL A 252 11.64 23.06 13.37
N LYS A 253 12.73 23.77 13.71
CA LYS A 253 13.14 24.98 12.97
C LYS A 253 13.54 24.70 11.52
N PRO A 254 14.41 23.70 11.22
CA PRO A 254 14.66 23.27 9.84
C PRO A 254 13.40 22.92 9.04
N LEU A 255 12.45 22.17 9.64
CA LEU A 255 11.21 21.77 8.97
C LEU A 255 10.36 22.98 8.58
N LEU A 256 10.07 23.86 9.53
CA LEU A 256 9.17 25.00 9.32
C LEU A 256 9.78 26.11 8.44
N ASN A 257 11.11 26.27 8.44
CA ASN A 257 11.78 27.21 7.55
C ASN A 257 11.96 26.67 6.13
N GLY A 258 12.14 25.35 5.97
CA GLY A 258 12.42 24.72 4.68
C GLY A 258 11.19 24.22 3.91
N VAL A 259 10.02 24.14 4.56
CA VAL A 259 8.76 23.69 3.95
C VAL A 259 7.64 24.71 4.24
N PRO A 260 7.53 25.81 3.48
CA PRO A 260 6.52 26.84 3.73
C PRO A 260 5.07 26.29 3.68
N ASN A 261 4.82 25.44 2.68
CA ASN A 261 3.59 24.69 2.42
C ASN A 261 3.47 23.39 3.25
N LEU A 262 4.05 23.38 4.47
CA LEU A 262 3.75 22.35 5.46
C LEU A 262 2.29 22.49 5.92
N ALA A 263 1.43 21.63 5.40
CA ALA A 263 0.02 21.58 5.74
C ALA A 263 -0.21 21.03 7.14
N MET A 264 0.53 19.96 7.53
CA MET A 264 0.27 19.25 8.79
C MET A 264 1.51 18.59 9.41
N VAL A 265 1.52 18.46 10.74
CA VAL A 265 2.40 17.54 11.51
C VAL A 265 1.52 16.54 12.26
N GLU A 266 1.59 15.25 11.91
CA GLU A 266 0.70 14.22 12.48
C GLU A 266 1.24 13.54 13.75
N THR A 267 2.40 13.98 14.23
CA THR A 267 3.25 13.23 15.17
C THR A 267 3.56 13.99 16.45
N VAL A 268 2.57 14.68 17.03
CA VAL A 268 2.71 15.33 18.33
C VAL A 268 2.43 14.31 19.43
N ASP A 269 3.46 13.89 20.17
CA ASP A 269 3.33 12.86 21.24
C ASP A 269 3.71 13.34 22.65
N ASP A 270 4.26 14.55 22.82
CA ASP A 270 4.40 15.19 24.13
C ASP A 270 4.18 16.72 24.11
N GLU A 271 3.98 17.31 25.30
CA GLU A 271 3.81 18.77 25.45
C GLU A 271 5.05 19.56 25.03
N LYS A 272 6.25 18.99 25.12
CA LYS A 272 7.51 19.69 24.83
C LYS A 272 7.63 19.93 23.33
N ILE A 273 7.26 18.94 22.51
CA ILE A 273 7.25 19.11 21.06
C ILE A 273 6.11 20.01 20.60
N ALA A 274 4.93 19.94 21.24
CA ALA A 274 3.83 20.89 21.01
C ALA A 274 4.26 22.35 21.30
N ASN A 275 4.78 22.61 22.51
CA ASN A 275 5.27 23.93 22.92
C ASN A 275 6.45 24.42 22.05
N HIS A 276 7.27 23.52 21.51
CA HIS A 276 8.36 23.90 20.60
C HIS A 276 7.82 24.25 19.20
N LEU A 277 6.87 23.48 18.68
CA LEU A 277 6.17 23.75 17.43
C LEU A 277 5.47 25.10 17.47
N ASP A 278 4.55 25.30 18.43
CA ASP A 278 3.79 26.53 18.64
C ASP A 278 4.69 27.78 18.58
N ARG A 279 5.68 27.81 19.47
CA ARG A 279 6.61 28.92 19.59
C ARG A 279 7.38 29.16 18.30
N VAL A 280 7.75 28.14 17.52
CA VAL A 280 8.47 28.34 16.26
C VAL A 280 7.52 28.81 15.14
N VAL A 281 6.29 28.30 15.07
CA VAL A 281 5.27 28.79 14.12
C VAL A 281 4.99 30.27 14.36
N GLY A 282 4.76 30.67 15.62
CA GLY A 282 4.55 32.08 15.99
C GLY A 282 5.76 32.98 15.72
N ASN A 283 6.98 32.50 15.91
CA ASN A 283 8.20 33.25 15.56
C ASN A 283 8.41 33.41 14.04
N ILE A 284 7.81 32.55 13.21
CA ILE A 284 7.85 32.64 11.74
C ILE A 284 6.74 33.55 11.20
N GLY A 285 5.64 33.73 11.94
CA GLY A 285 4.52 34.58 11.54
C GLY A 285 3.66 33.99 10.41
N ARG A 286 3.69 32.66 10.23
CA ARG A 286 2.79 31.94 9.32
C ARG A 286 1.43 31.65 9.99
N ASN A 287 0.42 31.29 9.20
CA ASN A 287 -0.85 30.79 9.71
C ASN A 287 -0.66 29.59 10.67
N PRO A 288 -1.58 29.36 11.63
CA PRO A 288 -1.53 28.23 12.54
C PRO A 288 -1.25 26.91 11.83
N LEU A 289 -0.42 26.07 12.43
CA LEU A 289 -0.05 24.78 11.86
C LEU A 289 -1.04 23.70 12.31
N ARG A 290 -1.66 23.01 11.35
CA ARG A 290 -2.51 21.86 11.63
C ARG A 290 -1.67 20.74 12.26
N VAL A 291 -2.14 20.18 13.36
CA VAL A 291 -1.46 19.10 14.07
C VAL A 291 -2.40 17.96 14.43
N MET A 292 -1.89 16.74 14.44
CA MET A 292 -2.54 15.61 15.08
C MET A 292 -1.72 15.10 16.27
N VAL A 293 -2.41 14.64 17.30
CA VAL A 293 -1.78 13.95 18.43
C VAL A 293 -1.60 12.47 18.09
N GLN A 294 -0.37 11.97 18.17
CA GLN A 294 -0.07 10.56 17.93
C GLN A 294 -0.35 9.75 19.21
N VAL A 295 -1.15 8.69 19.10
CA VAL A 295 -1.51 7.79 20.19
C VAL A 295 -0.88 6.41 19.96
N ASN A 296 -0.22 5.87 20.99
CA ASN A 296 0.31 4.51 20.98
C ASN A 296 -0.83 3.50 21.25
N THR A 297 -1.59 3.16 20.22
CA THR A 297 -2.71 2.20 20.31
C THR A 297 -2.27 0.74 20.35
N SER A 298 -0.98 0.45 20.57
CA SER A 298 -0.41 -0.91 20.49
C SER A 298 -0.07 -1.55 21.83
N GLY A 299 0.05 -0.77 22.91
CA GLY A 299 0.42 -1.26 24.23
C GLY A 299 1.91 -1.60 24.43
N GLU A 300 2.75 -1.48 23.40
CA GLU A 300 4.21 -1.62 23.55
C GLU A 300 4.85 -0.32 24.05
N GLU A 301 5.42 -0.33 25.26
CA GLU A 301 6.08 0.83 25.91
C GLU A 301 7.22 1.45 25.10
N SER A 302 7.80 0.71 24.15
CA SER A 302 8.94 1.12 23.33
C SER A 302 8.59 2.03 22.15
N LYS A 303 7.30 2.30 21.89
CA LYS A 303 6.84 3.03 20.70
C LYS A 303 6.44 4.49 20.99
N HIS A 304 6.63 5.33 19.97
CA HIS A 304 6.23 6.74 19.96
C HIS A 304 4.71 6.93 19.93
N GLY A 305 4.24 8.08 20.42
CA GLY A 305 2.83 8.34 20.68
C GLY A 305 2.51 8.33 22.17
N VAL A 306 1.60 9.21 22.59
CA VAL A 306 1.08 9.26 23.95
C VAL A 306 0.30 7.97 24.28
N ASP A 307 0.34 7.54 25.53
CA ASP A 307 -0.56 6.49 26.02
C ASP A 307 -2.03 6.90 25.84
N PRO A 308 -2.96 6.00 25.46
CA PRO A 308 -4.39 6.30 25.33
C PRO A 308 -5.02 7.04 26.53
N THR A 309 -4.54 6.81 27.76
CA THR A 309 -5.02 7.50 28.98
C THR A 309 -4.52 8.95 29.09
N GLY A 310 -3.34 9.27 28.54
CA GLY A 310 -2.79 10.63 28.48
C GLY A 310 -3.31 11.48 27.32
N CYS A 311 -3.95 10.85 26.33
CA CYS A 311 -4.40 11.49 25.09
C CYS A 311 -5.27 12.73 25.31
N VAL A 312 -6.23 12.69 26.25
CA VAL A 312 -7.16 13.80 26.47
C VAL A 312 -6.46 15.05 27.01
N GLU A 313 -5.50 14.91 27.93
CA GLU A 313 -4.79 16.06 28.50
C GLU A 313 -3.77 16.65 27.51
N LEU A 314 -3.05 15.82 26.75
CA LEU A 314 -2.17 16.32 25.68
C LEU A 314 -2.96 17.07 24.60
N VAL A 315 -4.14 16.58 24.22
CA VAL A 315 -5.00 17.29 23.26
C VAL A 315 -5.53 18.61 23.82
N LYS A 316 -5.92 18.68 25.10
CA LYS A 316 -6.26 19.97 25.75
C LYS A 316 -5.07 20.93 25.73
N HIS A 317 -3.85 20.46 26.03
CA HIS A 317 -2.65 21.29 26.00
C HIS A 317 -2.40 21.87 24.61
N VAL A 318 -2.56 21.07 23.55
CA VAL A 318 -2.48 21.55 22.17
C VAL A 318 -3.61 22.54 21.86
N ALA A 319 -4.87 22.15 22.06
CA ALA A 319 -6.03 22.92 21.62
C ALA A 319 -6.29 24.23 22.41
N LEU A 320 -5.81 24.32 23.65
CA LEU A 320 -6.04 25.46 24.55
C LEU A 320 -4.76 26.22 24.92
N GLY A 321 -3.60 25.57 24.85
CA GLY A 321 -2.31 26.13 25.26
C GLY A 321 -1.38 26.56 24.12
N CYS A 322 -1.64 26.12 22.88
CA CYS A 322 -0.78 26.36 21.72
C CYS A 322 -1.49 27.20 20.64
N PRO A 323 -1.60 28.55 20.80
CA PRO A 323 -2.40 29.41 19.93
C PRO A 323 -1.90 29.52 18.47
N ASN A 324 -0.70 29.03 18.16
CA ASN A 324 -0.14 28.95 16.81
C ASN A 324 -0.29 27.55 16.19
N LEU A 325 -0.99 26.62 16.87
CA LEU A 325 -1.32 25.29 16.36
C LEU A 325 -2.84 25.13 16.23
N GLU A 326 -3.26 24.33 15.25
CA GLU A 326 -4.66 23.96 15.04
C GLU A 326 -4.80 22.46 15.27
N PHE A 327 -5.43 22.06 16.38
CA PHE A 327 -5.74 20.65 16.63
C PHE A 327 -6.73 20.15 15.57
N SER A 328 -6.28 19.22 14.72
CA SER A 328 -7.05 18.67 13.60
C SER A 328 -7.50 17.23 13.80
N GLY A 329 -6.90 16.47 14.73
CA GLY A 329 -7.21 15.04 14.85
C GLY A 329 -6.24 14.20 15.68
N LEU A 330 -6.45 12.88 15.62
CA LEU A 330 -5.59 11.87 16.24
C LEU A 330 -4.95 10.98 15.17
N MET A 331 -3.71 10.55 15.40
CA MET A 331 -2.97 9.65 14.54
C MET A 331 -2.57 8.37 15.29
N THR A 332 -2.57 7.22 14.62
CA THR A 332 -1.78 6.08 15.07
C THR A 332 -1.05 5.37 13.95
N ILE A 333 0.12 4.82 14.28
CA ILE A 333 0.91 3.93 13.43
C ILE A 333 0.32 2.51 13.46
N GLY A 334 -0.42 2.12 14.50
CA GLY A 334 -0.90 0.75 14.67
C GLY A 334 0.27 -0.21 14.97
N MET A 335 0.35 -1.32 14.24
CA MET A 335 1.48 -2.26 14.35
C MET A 335 2.50 -2.02 13.22
N LEU A 336 3.78 -1.91 13.58
CA LEU A 336 4.88 -1.53 12.66
C LEU A 336 5.20 -2.58 11.59
N ASP A 337 4.80 -3.83 11.83
CA ASP A 337 4.88 -4.98 10.93
C ASP A 337 3.64 -5.14 10.04
N TYR A 338 2.72 -4.16 10.07
CA TYR A 338 1.43 -4.14 9.37
C TYR A 338 0.41 -5.19 9.87
N THR A 339 0.59 -5.74 11.09
CA THR A 339 -0.40 -6.63 11.73
C THR A 339 -1.51 -5.88 12.49
N SER A 340 -1.78 -4.61 12.12
CA SER A 340 -2.76 -3.76 12.82
C SER A 340 -4.12 -4.43 12.93
N THR A 341 -4.56 -4.66 14.16
CA THR A 341 -5.85 -5.29 14.47
C THR A 341 -6.97 -4.25 14.46
N PRO A 342 -8.24 -4.67 14.30
CA PRO A 342 -9.40 -3.81 14.54
C PRO A 342 -9.38 -3.13 15.91
N GLU A 343 -8.78 -3.75 16.94
CA GLU A 343 -8.68 -3.18 18.29
C GLU A 343 -7.77 -1.94 18.32
N ASN A 344 -6.69 -1.90 17.52
CA ASN A 344 -5.83 -0.71 17.44
C ASN A 344 -6.63 0.49 16.88
N PHE A 345 -7.47 0.27 15.87
CA PHE A 345 -8.33 1.32 15.30
C PHE A 345 -9.49 1.69 16.24
N LYS A 346 -10.11 0.73 16.93
CA LYS A 346 -11.11 0.99 17.99
C LYS A 346 -10.54 1.83 19.13
N THR A 347 -9.29 1.58 19.54
CA THR A 347 -8.62 2.39 20.57
C THR A 347 -8.48 3.84 20.12
N LEU A 348 -8.06 4.11 18.88
CA LEU A 348 -7.98 5.49 18.38
C LEU A 348 -9.37 6.16 18.29
N ALA A 349 -10.38 5.42 17.82
CA ALA A 349 -11.76 5.91 17.76
C ALA A 349 -12.33 6.22 19.16
N LYS A 350 -12.06 5.38 20.16
CA LYS A 350 -12.41 5.63 21.56
C LYS A 350 -11.74 6.91 22.09
N CYS A 351 -10.43 7.06 21.84
CA CYS A 351 -9.71 8.28 22.20
C CYS A 351 -10.32 9.51 21.52
N ARG A 352 -10.78 9.43 20.26
CA ARG A 352 -11.52 10.52 19.61
C ARG A 352 -12.80 10.86 20.35
N SER A 353 -13.65 9.89 20.68
CA SER A 353 -14.90 10.15 21.42
C SER A 353 -14.64 10.82 22.78
N GLU A 354 -13.60 10.39 23.50
CA GLU A 354 -13.20 10.96 24.79
C GLU A 354 -12.64 12.39 24.64
N VAL A 355 -11.81 12.63 23.62
CA VAL A 355 -11.28 13.97 23.24
C VAL A 355 -12.40 14.92 22.83
N CYS A 356 -13.31 14.49 21.95
CA CYS A 356 -14.38 15.35 21.41
C CYS A 356 -15.34 15.77 22.53
N LYS A 357 -15.69 14.82 23.42
CA LYS A 357 -16.44 15.10 24.65
C LYS A 357 -15.72 16.05 25.59
N ALA A 358 -14.39 15.97 25.71
CA ALA A 358 -13.60 16.83 26.60
C ALA A 358 -13.40 18.25 26.06
N LEU A 359 -13.37 18.45 24.74
CA LEU A 359 -13.29 19.76 24.09
C LEU A 359 -14.66 20.39 23.76
N GLY A 360 -15.74 19.59 23.75
CA GLY A 360 -17.08 20.05 23.35
C GLY A 360 -17.29 20.15 21.84
N ILE A 361 -16.50 19.43 21.04
CA ILE A 361 -16.58 19.39 19.56
C ILE A 361 -17.30 18.12 19.08
N VAL A 362 -17.74 18.10 17.82
CA VAL A 362 -18.30 16.89 17.19
C VAL A 362 -17.20 16.01 16.59
N GLU A 363 -17.42 14.70 16.47
CA GLU A 363 -16.38 13.77 16.00
C GLU A 363 -15.94 14.02 14.55
N GLU A 364 -16.80 14.62 13.72
CA GLU A 364 -16.48 15.06 12.36
C GLU A 364 -15.42 16.18 12.30
N GLN A 365 -15.18 16.89 13.41
CA GLN A 365 -14.14 17.91 13.53
C GLN A 365 -12.79 17.34 14.00
N CYS A 366 -12.72 16.04 14.31
CA CYS A 366 -11.52 15.37 14.79
C CYS A 366 -11.12 14.25 13.82
N GLU A 367 -10.23 14.58 12.89
CA GLU A 367 -9.72 13.64 11.90
C GLU A 367 -9.06 12.42 12.58
N LEU A 368 -9.24 11.24 12.00
CA LEU A 368 -8.46 10.03 12.34
C LEU A 368 -7.47 9.73 11.22
N SER A 369 -6.18 9.68 11.55
CA SER A 369 -5.10 9.22 10.68
C SER A 369 -4.63 7.84 11.08
N MET A 370 -5.14 6.83 10.38
CA MET A 370 -4.84 5.42 10.62
C MET A 370 -5.07 4.59 9.35
N GLY A 371 -4.32 3.51 9.20
CA GLY A 371 -4.27 2.72 7.97
C GLY A 371 -3.10 3.10 7.06
N MET A 372 -2.43 2.08 6.55
CA MET A 372 -1.26 2.08 5.69
C MET A 372 -1.47 1.08 4.54
N SER A 373 -0.46 0.87 3.69
CA SER A 373 -0.53 0.06 2.46
C SER A 373 -1.17 -1.35 2.57
N GLY A 374 -1.20 -1.97 3.76
CA GLY A 374 -1.75 -3.32 3.98
C GLY A 374 -3.10 -3.39 4.70
N ASP A 375 -3.52 -2.32 5.36
CA ASP A 375 -4.64 -2.28 6.31
C ASP A 375 -5.59 -1.07 6.10
N PHE A 376 -5.37 -0.25 5.06
CA PHE A 376 -6.13 0.99 4.87
C PHE A 376 -7.62 0.81 4.60
N GLU A 377 -8.06 -0.22 3.87
CA GLU A 377 -9.50 -0.45 3.68
C GLU A 377 -10.22 -0.78 4.99
N LEU A 378 -9.61 -1.63 5.84
CA LEU A 378 -10.11 -1.92 7.18
C LEU A 378 -10.12 -0.65 8.04
N ALA A 379 -9.08 0.17 7.96
CA ALA A 379 -9.04 1.44 8.67
C ALA A 379 -10.17 2.41 8.24
N ILE A 380 -10.54 2.43 6.96
CA ILE A 380 -11.65 3.24 6.43
C ILE A 380 -13.01 2.73 6.92
N GLU A 381 -13.22 1.42 6.92
CA GLU A 381 -14.40 0.77 7.50
C GLU A 381 -14.50 1.05 9.00
N MET A 382 -13.36 1.11 9.69
CA MET A 382 -13.22 1.50 11.11
C MET A 382 -13.20 3.04 11.35
N GLY A 383 -13.55 3.86 10.35
CA GLY A 383 -13.78 5.30 10.53
C GLY A 383 -12.60 6.24 10.22
N SER A 384 -11.50 5.75 9.63
CA SER A 384 -10.34 6.58 9.25
C SER A 384 -10.69 7.68 8.23
N THR A 385 -10.07 8.83 8.39
CA THR A 385 -10.20 10.00 7.48
C THR A 385 -8.91 10.33 6.74
N ASN A 386 -7.78 9.78 7.18
CA ASN A 386 -6.47 9.93 6.56
C ASN A 386 -5.80 8.56 6.48
N VAL A 387 -5.45 8.12 5.27
CA VAL A 387 -4.74 6.85 5.04
C VAL A 387 -3.37 7.11 4.42
N ARG A 388 -2.32 6.55 5.03
CA ARG A 388 -0.92 6.90 4.74
C ARG A 388 -0.25 5.81 3.91
N ILE A 389 -0.37 5.91 2.59
CA ILE A 389 -0.10 4.81 1.66
C ILE A 389 1.22 5.08 0.91
N GLY A 390 2.15 4.13 0.95
CA GLY A 390 3.52 4.32 0.42
C GLY A 390 3.92 3.25 -0.58
N SER A 391 4.17 2.03 -0.10
CA SER A 391 4.62 0.90 -0.95
C SER A 391 3.62 0.52 -2.05
N THR A 392 2.32 0.77 -1.87
CA THR A 392 1.30 0.52 -2.89
C THR A 392 1.37 1.52 -4.05
N ILE A 393 1.79 2.76 -3.80
CA ILE A 393 1.89 3.83 -4.81
C ILE A 393 3.28 3.83 -5.46
N PHE A 394 4.34 3.82 -4.64
CA PHE A 394 5.71 4.02 -5.11
C PHE A 394 6.52 2.72 -5.24
N GLY A 395 5.94 1.56 -4.97
CA GLY A 395 6.64 0.27 -4.97
C GLY A 395 7.59 0.06 -3.77
N PRO A 396 8.33 -1.07 -3.73
CA PRO A 396 9.25 -1.41 -2.64
C PRO A 396 10.36 -0.36 -2.46
N ARG A 397 11.00 -0.32 -1.28
CA ARG A 397 12.10 0.63 -1.01
C ARG A 397 13.36 0.22 -1.76
N GLU A 398 14.00 1.17 -2.42
CA GLU A 398 15.32 0.97 -3.01
C GLU A 398 16.38 1.11 -1.91
N TYR A 399 16.71 -0.02 -1.27
CA TYR A 399 17.91 -0.08 -0.45
C TYR A 399 19.13 -0.06 -1.36
N LEU A 400 19.76 1.11 -1.50
CA LEU A 400 21.11 1.22 -2.04
C LEU A 400 21.99 0.21 -1.28
N LYS A 401 22.49 -0.80 -1.99
CA LYS A 401 23.50 -1.71 -1.43
C LYS A 401 24.68 -0.84 -1.01
N LYS A 402 24.99 -0.81 0.29
CA LYS A 402 26.28 -0.28 0.76
C LYS A 402 27.36 -1.00 -0.03
N GLN A 403 28.17 -0.24 -0.78
CA GLN A 403 29.41 -0.78 -1.31
C GLN A 403 30.27 -1.14 -0.10
N SER A 404 30.54 -2.43 0.06
CA SER A 404 31.54 -2.94 0.98
C SER A 404 32.91 -2.64 0.39
N ASN A 405 33.53 -1.56 0.85
CA ASN A 405 34.97 -1.36 0.75
C ASN A 405 35.71 -2.42 1.59
#